data_AF-A0A822HT67-F1
#
_entry.id   AF-A0A822HT67-F1
#
_cell.length_a   1.000
_cell.length_b   1.000
_cell.length_c   1.000
_cell.angle_alpha   90.00
_cell.angle_beta   90.00
_cell.angle_gamma   90.00
#
_symmetry.space_group_name_H-M   'P 1'
#
loop_
_entity.id
_entity.type
_entity.pdbx_description
1 polymer ?
#
loop_
_entity_poly.entity_id
_entity_poly.type
_entity_poly.pdbx_seq_one_letter_code
_entity_poly.pdbx_strand_id
1 'polypeptide(L)'
;PNVRVRFLHPPPVPAPGPLIIKEVRPPQPPPPPPLRIRQQAPPFPPPPPLILRERPPVPPPRIHTQTVIRQLPAVPVPPRSVIMERVPAAPPKPRIFLSFIFFFFYYLYE
;
A
#
# COMPACT_ATOMS: atom_id res chain seq x y z
N PRO A 1 -59.29 -35.80 16.80
CA PRO A 1 -58.70 -35.93 18.15
C PRO A 1 -57.29 -35.31 18.21
N ASN A 2 -57.22 -34.03 18.59
CA ASN A 2 -55.96 -33.28 18.73
C ASN A 2 -55.53 -33.29 20.20
N VAL A 3 -54.63 -34.20 20.57
CA VAL A 3 -54.05 -34.25 21.92
C VAL A 3 -52.93 -33.20 21.99
N ARG A 4 -53.14 -32.16 22.82
CA ARG A 4 -52.10 -31.17 23.13
C ARG A 4 -51.43 -31.54 24.45
N VAL A 5 -50.22 -32.07 24.38
CA VAL A 5 -49.39 -32.35 25.55
C VAL A 5 -48.70 -31.05 25.97
N ARG A 6 -48.94 -30.62 27.21
CA ARG A 6 -48.22 -29.52 27.87
C ARG A 6 -47.42 -30.10 29.02
N PHE A 7 -46.13 -29.78 29.07
CA PHE A 7 -45.29 -30.15 30.21
C PHE A 7 -45.65 -29.26 31.40
N LEU A 8 -45.99 -29.87 32.54
CA LEU A 8 -46.15 -29.14 33.81
C LEU A 8 -44.83 -28.54 34.27
N HIS A 9 -43.71 -29.23 33.99
CA HIS A 9 -42.34 -28.78 34.25
C HIS A 9 -41.47 -29.11 33.03
N PRO A 10 -41.24 -28.16 32.11
CA PRO A 10 -40.34 -28.38 30.98
C PRO A 10 -38.90 -28.58 31.48
N PRO A 11 -38.09 -29.39 30.77
CA PRO A 11 -36.68 -29.57 31.12
C PRO A 11 -35.94 -28.23 31.02
N PRO A 12 -34.91 -28.01 31.84
CA PRO A 12 -34.10 -26.80 31.77
C PRO A 12 -33.43 -26.70 30.39
N VAL A 13 -33.57 -25.54 29.75
CA VAL A 13 -32.89 -25.25 28.49
C VAL A 13 -31.39 -25.16 28.77
N PRO A 14 -30.51 -25.78 27.94
CA PRO A 14 -29.08 -25.64 28.11
C PRO A 14 -28.69 -24.16 28.04
N ALA A 15 -27.73 -23.77 28.89
CA ALA A 15 -27.22 -22.41 28.88
C ALA A 15 -26.66 -22.07 27.48
N PRO A 16 -26.94 -20.87 26.94
CA PRO A 16 -26.41 -20.45 25.65
C PRO A 16 -24.87 -20.46 25.69
N GLY A 17 -24.25 -20.88 24.58
CA GLY A 17 -22.80 -20.80 24.42
C GLY A 17 -22.30 -19.34 24.44
N PRO A 18 -20.99 -19.12 24.64
CA PRO A 18 -20.44 -17.78 24.75
C PRO A 18 -20.60 -16.99 23.45
N LEU A 19 -21.14 -15.77 23.55
CA LEU A 19 -21.16 -14.81 22.46
C LEU A 19 -19.81 -14.08 22.41
N ILE A 20 -19.03 -14.32 21.36
CA ILE A 20 -17.75 -13.62 21.15
C ILE A 20 -17.99 -12.46 20.18
N ILE A 21 -17.92 -11.23 20.71
CA ILE A 21 -17.93 -10.00 19.91
C ILE A 21 -16.48 -9.59 19.66
N LYS A 22 -16.08 -9.50 18.39
CA LYS A 22 -14.76 -9.01 18.00
C LYS A 22 -14.91 -7.69 17.27
N GLU A 23 -14.29 -6.64 17.79
CA GLU A 23 -14.14 -5.38 17.07
C GLU A 23 -12.84 -5.42 16.28
N VAL A 24 -12.94 -5.25 14.98
CA VAL A 24 -11.79 -5.29 14.08
C VAL A 24 -11.72 -3.98 13.33
N ARG A 25 -10.59 -3.27 13.46
CA ARG A 25 -10.24 -2.14 12.61
C ARG A 25 -9.30 -2.63 11.52
N PRO A 26 -9.53 -2.28 10.24
CA PRO A 26 -8.56 -2.60 9.21
C PRO A 26 -7.23 -1.90 9.52
N PRO A 27 -6.08 -2.56 9.25
CA PRO A 27 -4.77 -1.93 9.43
C PRO A 27 -4.67 -0.67 8.57
N GLN A 28 -4.01 0.37 9.10
CA GLN A 28 -3.74 1.57 8.32
C GLN A 28 -2.77 1.21 7.18
N PRO A 29 -3.09 1.54 5.92
CA PRO A 29 -2.17 1.29 4.82
C PRO A 29 -0.91 2.18 5.00
N PRO A 30 0.28 1.68 4.63
CA PRO A 30 1.49 2.48 4.66
C PRO A 30 1.39 3.67 3.69
N PRO A 31 2.15 4.76 3.94
CA PRO A 31 2.23 5.87 2.99
C PRO A 31 2.71 5.37 1.62
N PRO A 32 2.19 5.93 0.52
CA PRO A 32 2.67 5.59 -0.81
C PRO A 32 4.18 5.95 -0.95
N PRO A 33 4.96 5.16 -1.69
CA PRO A 33 6.37 5.44 -1.89
C PRO A 33 6.57 6.78 -2.63
N PRO A 34 7.72 7.43 -2.44
CA PRO A 34 8.04 8.65 -3.17
C PRO A 34 8.11 8.35 -4.68
N LEU A 35 7.51 9.24 -5.47
CA LEU A 35 7.56 9.15 -6.94
C LEU A 35 9.01 9.37 -7.41
N ARG A 36 9.61 8.31 -7.98
CA ARG A 36 10.92 8.37 -8.66
C ARG A 36 10.69 8.16 -10.16
N ILE A 37 10.71 9.24 -10.93
CA ILE A 37 10.57 9.18 -12.39
C ILE A 37 11.90 8.70 -12.98
N ARG A 38 11.92 7.48 -13.54
CA ARG A 38 13.09 6.90 -14.21
C ARG A 38 12.84 6.85 -15.72
N GLN A 39 13.79 7.32 -16.52
CA GLN A 39 13.73 7.30 -17.97
C GLN A 39 14.39 6.03 -18.54
N GLN A 40 13.89 4.84 -18.19
CA GLN A 40 14.45 3.59 -18.71
C GLN A 40 13.35 2.57 -19.01
N ALA A 41 13.55 1.78 -20.06
CA ALA A 41 12.61 0.74 -20.46
C ALA A 41 12.56 -0.36 -19.38
N PRO A 42 11.36 -0.86 -19.01
CA PRO A 42 11.23 -1.98 -18.09
C PRO A 42 11.95 -3.23 -18.62
N PRO A 43 12.59 -4.03 -17.75
CA PRO A 43 13.15 -5.32 -18.15
C PRO A 43 12.04 -6.31 -18.53
N PHE A 44 12.38 -7.28 -19.39
CA PHE A 44 11.44 -8.34 -19.77
C PHE A 44 11.11 -9.24 -18.58
N PRO A 45 9.82 -9.62 -18.39
CA PRO A 45 9.44 -10.51 -17.30
C PRO A 45 10.00 -11.93 -17.52
N PRO A 46 10.46 -12.62 -16.45
CA PRO A 46 10.86 -14.01 -16.54
C PRO A 46 9.63 -14.92 -16.79
N PRO A 47 9.83 -16.13 -17.34
CA PRO A 47 8.76 -17.09 -17.55
C PRO A 47 8.14 -17.54 -16.21
N PRO A 48 6.84 -17.91 -16.20
CA PRO A 48 6.17 -18.37 -14.99
C PRO A 48 6.78 -19.71 -14.51
N PRO A 49 6.90 -19.92 -13.18
CA PRO A 49 7.43 -21.17 -12.65
C PRO A 49 6.44 -22.32 -12.87
N LEU A 50 6.96 -23.53 -13.07
CA LEU A 50 6.15 -24.76 -13.06
C LEU A 50 5.73 -25.07 -11.62
N ILE A 51 4.42 -24.99 -11.34
CA ILE A 51 3.88 -25.26 -10.01
C ILE A 51 3.22 -26.65 -10.01
N LEU A 52 3.90 -27.64 -9.43
CA LEU A 52 3.29 -28.92 -9.09
C LEU A 52 2.51 -28.76 -7.79
N ARG A 53 1.19 -29.01 -7.81
CA ARG A 53 0.33 -28.89 -6.63
C ARG A 53 -0.23 -30.26 -6.26
N GLU A 54 0.03 -30.68 -5.04
CA GLU A 54 -0.65 -31.80 -4.42
C GLU A 54 -2.05 -31.39 -3.96
N ARG A 55 -2.97 -32.36 -3.91
CA ARG A 55 -4.32 -32.11 -3.41
C ARG A 55 -4.25 -31.84 -1.90
N PRO A 56 -4.85 -30.73 -1.41
CA PRO A 56 -4.86 -30.45 0.02
C PRO A 56 -5.66 -31.51 0.80
N PRO A 57 -5.32 -31.76 2.07
CA PRO A 57 -6.03 -32.70 2.93
C PRO A 57 -7.47 -32.23 3.23
N VAL A 58 -8.34 -33.19 3.50
CA VAL A 58 -9.76 -32.92 3.83
C VAL A 58 -9.83 -32.28 5.23
N PRO A 59 -10.50 -31.14 5.39
CA PRO A 59 -10.60 -30.48 6.68
C PRO A 59 -11.49 -31.25 7.67
N PRO A 60 -11.24 -31.14 8.98
CA PRO A 60 -12.07 -31.76 10.00
C PRO A 60 -13.48 -31.14 10.08
N PRO A 61 -14.45 -31.87 10.64
CA PRO A 61 -15.82 -31.37 10.82
C PRO A 61 -15.84 -30.15 11.76
N ARG A 62 -16.63 -29.13 11.39
CA ARG A 62 -16.72 -27.86 12.12
C ARG A 62 -17.69 -27.96 13.29
N ILE A 63 -17.29 -27.41 14.44
CA ILE A 63 -18.17 -27.16 15.59
C ILE A 63 -18.86 -25.81 15.37
N HIS A 64 -20.15 -25.74 15.68
CA HIS A 64 -20.93 -24.51 15.50
C HIS A 64 -20.63 -23.50 16.61
N THR A 65 -19.93 -22.42 16.26
CA THR A 65 -19.68 -21.28 17.14
C THR A 65 -20.27 -20.02 16.51
N GLN A 66 -21.01 -19.23 17.29
CA GLN A 66 -21.55 -17.95 16.82
C GLN A 66 -20.57 -16.83 17.18
N THR A 67 -19.88 -16.29 16.17
CA THR A 67 -18.99 -15.13 16.32
C THR A 67 -19.58 -13.95 15.59
N VAL A 68 -19.73 -12.82 16.28
CA VAL A 68 -20.20 -11.56 15.68
C VAL A 68 -19.00 -10.64 15.51
N ILE A 69 -18.66 -10.29 14.26
CA ILE A 69 -17.55 -9.40 13.95
C ILE A 69 -18.11 -8.01 13.64
N ARG A 70 -17.70 -7.02 14.43
CA ARG A 70 -18.04 -5.62 14.22
C ARG A 70 -16.88 -4.93 13.51
N GLN A 71 -17.12 -4.40 12.31
CA GLN A 71 -16.13 -3.66 11.55
C GLN A 71 -16.13 -2.17 11.94
N LEU A 72 -14.96 -1.65 12.28
CA LEU A 72 -14.76 -0.23 12.55
C LEU A 72 -14.29 0.49 11.28
N PRO A 73 -14.60 1.80 11.12
CA PRO A 73 -14.13 2.59 9.98
C PRO A 73 -12.60 2.63 9.91
N ALA A 74 -12.07 2.67 8.69
CA ALA A 74 -10.65 2.69 8.42
C ALA A 74 -10.01 4.04 8.80
N VAL A 75 -8.76 4.00 9.25
CA VAL A 75 -7.94 5.20 9.46
C VAL A 75 -7.55 5.78 8.09
N PRO A 76 -7.60 7.10 7.89
CA PRO A 76 -7.18 7.71 6.63
C PRO A 76 -5.69 7.45 6.32
N VAL A 77 -5.38 7.42 5.02
CA VAL A 77 -4.03 7.21 4.52
C VAL A 77 -3.19 8.48 4.75
N PRO A 78 -1.96 8.36 5.27
CA PRO A 78 -1.07 9.52 5.39
C PRO A 78 -0.68 10.08 4.01
N PRO A 79 -0.44 11.41 3.89
CA PRO A 79 -0.07 12.04 2.63
C PRO A 79 1.29 11.57 2.12
N ARG A 80 1.48 11.59 0.79
CA ARG A 80 2.73 11.22 0.11
C ARG A 80 3.83 12.27 0.33
N SER A 81 5.07 11.85 0.53
CA SER A 81 6.25 12.74 0.49
C SER A 81 6.75 12.93 -0.94
N VAL A 82 7.14 14.16 -1.30
CA VAL A 82 7.73 14.50 -2.61
C VAL A 82 9.15 15.00 -2.37
N ILE A 83 10.15 14.27 -2.87
CA ILE A 83 11.56 14.68 -2.81
C ILE A 83 11.92 15.21 -4.19
N MET A 84 12.20 16.52 -4.28
CA MET A 84 12.67 17.16 -5.52
C MET A 84 14.20 17.27 -5.49
N GLU A 85 14.89 16.42 -6.25
CA GLU A 85 16.33 16.55 -6.44
C GLU A 85 16.59 17.74 -7.39
N ARG A 86 17.12 18.85 -6.84
CA ARG A 86 17.52 20.02 -7.64
C ARG A 86 18.84 19.71 -8.33
N VAL A 87 18.84 19.68 -9.66
CA VAL A 87 20.06 19.66 -10.48
C VAL A 87 20.81 20.99 -10.26
N PRO A 88 22.15 20.98 -10.07
CA PRO A 88 22.92 22.21 -9.95
C PRO A 88 22.75 23.07 -11.21
N ALA A 89 22.69 24.40 -11.02
CA ALA A 89 22.60 25.33 -12.14
C ALA A 89 23.77 25.11 -13.11
N ALA A 90 23.46 25.11 -14.41
CA ALA A 90 24.50 25.02 -15.44
C ALA A 90 25.53 26.15 -15.25
N PRO A 91 26.83 25.87 -15.44
CA PRO A 91 27.85 26.90 -15.30
C PRO A 91 27.56 28.07 -16.26
N PRO A 92 27.82 29.32 -15.84
CA PRO A 92 27.58 30.49 -16.68
C PRO A 92 28.41 30.41 -17.97
N LYS A 93 27.81 30.83 -19.08
CA LYS A 93 28.49 30.88 -20.39
C LYS A 93 29.75 31.78 -20.28
N PRO A 94 30.93 31.33 -20.74
CA PRO A 94 32.15 32.13 -20.68
C PRO A 94 31.98 33.42 -21.50
N ARG A 95 32.36 34.56 -20.91
CA ARG A 95 32.42 35.85 -21.62
C ARG A 95 33.71 35.89 -22.43
N ILE A 96 33.60 35.98 -23.74
CA ILE A 96 34.74 36.19 -24.63
C ILE A 96 35.09 37.68 -24.58
N PHE A 97 36.21 38.03 -23.95
CA PHE A 97 36.73 39.41 -23.93
C PHE A 97 37.50 39.69 -25.24
N LEU A 98 36.82 40.20 -26.26
CA LEU A 98 37.45 40.70 -27.49
C LEU A 98 37.77 42.20 -27.46
N SER A 99 37.63 42.87 -26.31
CA SER A 99 37.77 44.33 -26.22
C SER A 99 39.22 44.84 -26.11
N PHE A 100 40.22 43.97 -25.93
CA PHE A 100 41.60 44.41 -25.72
C PHE A 100 42.43 44.50 -27.01
N ILE A 101 42.00 43.83 -28.09
CA ILE A 101 42.79 43.78 -29.33
C ILE A 101 42.65 45.09 -30.13
N PHE A 102 41.51 45.77 -30.10
CA PHE A 102 41.34 47.02 -30.84
C PHE A 102 42.05 48.23 -30.21
N PHE A 103 42.23 48.26 -28.88
CA PHE A 103 42.88 49.40 -28.22
C PHE A 103 44.40 49.40 -28.45
N PHE A 104 45.03 48.23 -28.55
CA PHE A 104 46.48 48.12 -28.77
C PHE A 104 46.88 48.48 -30.21
N PHE A 105 46.02 48.21 -31.20
CA PHE A 105 46.30 48.62 -32.60
C PHE A 105 46.10 50.13 -32.83
N TYR A 106 45.22 50.78 -32.07
CA TYR A 106 44.97 52.23 -32.22
C TYR A 106 46.12 53.08 -31.64
N TYR A 107 46.82 52.60 -30.61
CA TYR A 107 47.93 53.33 -29.98
C TYR A 107 49.33 53.03 -30.55
N LEU A 108 49.45 52.08 -31.50
CA LEU A 108 50.72 51.74 -32.13
C LEU A 108 50.91 52.42 -33.51
N TYR A 109 49.92 53.18 -33.97
CA TYR A 109 49.88 53.83 -35.29
C TYR A 109 49.73 55.38 -35.23
N GLU A 110 49.92 55.99 -34.06
CA GLU A 110 50.23 57.42 -33.89
C GLU A 110 51.69 57.58 -33.43
#